data_AF-A0A8S2QNI6-F1
#
_entry.id   AF-A0A8S2QNI6-F1
#
_cell.length_a   1.000
_cell.length_b   1.000
_cell.length_c   1.000
_cell.angle_alpha   90.00
_cell.angle_beta   90.00
_cell.angle_gamma   90.00
#
_symmetry.space_group_name_H-M   'P 1'
#
loop_
_entity.id
_entity.type
_entity.pdbx_description
1 polymer ?
#
loop_
_entity_poly.entity_id
_entity_poly.type
_entity_poly.pdbx_seq_one_letter_code
_entity_poly.pdbx_strand_id
1 'polypeptide(L)'
;MSKNFDDLLLSKLFYSKDSIDKYIFDHSLRYTTEQLELWKILKICQLNVFFLVEIGTFTGYTSLAVALALPCDGKLITCDINDQYVRQDIWSKADVRNKMNLQIRPALKTLKDLTSIMSCRFLFFLLVIIHECFSSVHISPDRHQLQYSFARTASNRTHHRAKRWATSDIFHIFIHYDASVKKLLKDEQNLIKEAVDAATGYWSNAIRPKYKLHDRIRLTRQCPSRKMFIVENDYSVYYCSEKCLSETRCGDIIVPDEHLHQCHVCTRDKKCERIGSEGVGVDAEFILYVSAIETNRCEPVDTLATASFCQLEPDKDRPIAGNINVCPRRLRGDHNSIDFDRLVSTIKHEILHTLVFSSGLFAFFRDSNGDPFTERDPATRWPKIYDEKLQVYSPSDRVLKQIVRENWKTRSGTIDKITTMLVTPKVKAIVREHFGCPTLEGAELENQGSLGTALTHWEKRLFEHEIMTGTYTQESVISNLTLTLLEDSGWYDVSYDFGKPLLWGRNLGCDFVKTSCKEWIDSKLEKKENPYPFCVSSPKPNHSKRTCAYTHDKVVMCNLVEYADPIPAEYQ
;
A
#
# COMPACT_ATOMS: atom_id res chain seq x y z
N MET A 1 -38.86 -2.30 -37.38
CA MET A 1 -37.54 -1.63 -37.51
C MET A 1 -37.22 -1.04 -36.16
N SER A 2 -36.05 -1.34 -35.59
CA SER A 2 -35.70 -0.90 -34.23
C SER A 2 -34.20 -0.57 -34.18
N LYS A 3 -33.87 0.70 -33.95
CA LYS A 3 -32.54 1.14 -33.53
C LYS A 3 -32.70 2.22 -32.45
N ASN A 4 -32.17 1.88 -31.28
CA ASN A 4 -31.59 2.73 -30.25
C ASN A 4 -32.20 4.13 -30.07
N PHE A 5 -33.03 4.26 -29.04
CA PHE A 5 -33.25 5.55 -28.37
C PHE A 5 -32.07 5.89 -27.43
N ASP A 6 -31.31 4.86 -27.02
CA ASP A 6 -30.22 4.93 -26.05
C ASP A 6 -29.04 5.81 -26.49
N ASP A 7 -28.70 5.78 -27.79
CA ASP A 7 -27.64 6.61 -28.39
C ASP A 7 -27.94 8.12 -28.29
N LEU A 8 -29.22 8.49 -28.19
CA LEU A 8 -29.66 9.89 -28.02
C LEU A 8 -29.53 10.40 -26.57
N LEU A 9 -29.44 9.49 -25.59
CA LEU A 9 -29.27 9.83 -24.18
C LEU A 9 -27.79 10.07 -23.84
N LEU A 10 -26.91 9.18 -24.32
CA LEU A 10 -25.46 9.30 -24.13
C LEU A 10 -24.86 10.55 -24.79
N SER A 11 -25.39 10.95 -25.96
CA SER A 11 -24.90 12.11 -26.73
C SER A 11 -25.28 13.49 -26.15
N LYS A 12 -26.04 13.56 -25.05
CA LYS A 12 -26.43 14.83 -24.39
C LYS A 12 -26.03 14.96 -22.92
N LEU A 13 -25.44 13.92 -22.33
CA LEU A 13 -24.99 13.93 -20.92
C LEU A 13 -23.50 14.29 -20.74
N PHE A 14 -22.72 14.36 -21.83
CA PHE A 14 -21.31 14.76 -21.80
C PHE A 14 -21.09 16.09 -22.53
N TYR A 15 -20.77 17.14 -21.78
CA TYR A 15 -20.02 18.27 -22.35
C TYR A 15 -18.58 17.84 -22.60
N SER A 16 -18.02 18.25 -23.75
CA SER A 16 -16.63 17.96 -24.09
C SER A 16 -15.65 18.64 -23.14
N LYS A 17 -14.59 17.92 -22.78
CA LYS A 17 -13.56 18.31 -21.80
C LYS A 17 -13.00 19.71 -22.06
N ASP A 18 -12.68 19.99 -23.33
CA ASP A 18 -12.10 21.25 -23.83
C ASP A 18 -12.96 22.50 -23.55
N SER A 19 -14.28 22.32 -23.32
CA SER A 19 -15.19 23.41 -22.99
C SER A 19 -15.10 23.85 -21.52
N ILE A 20 -14.60 22.99 -20.64
CA ILE A 20 -14.50 23.22 -19.20
C ILE A 20 -13.17 23.90 -18.86
N ASP A 21 -12.06 23.39 -19.42
CA ASP A 21 -10.71 23.89 -19.14
C ASP A 21 -10.58 25.39 -19.49
N LYS A 22 -11.29 25.88 -20.52
CA LYS A 22 -11.28 27.28 -20.96
C LYS A 22 -11.95 28.27 -20.00
N TYR A 23 -12.72 27.80 -19.01
CA TYR A 23 -13.36 28.64 -17.97
C TYR A 23 -12.71 28.49 -16.59
N ILE A 24 -11.72 27.60 -16.43
CA ILE A 24 -11.02 27.34 -15.16
C ILE A 24 -9.73 28.15 -15.00
N PHE A 25 -9.18 28.67 -16.11
CA PHE A 25 -7.83 29.26 -16.14
C PHE A 25 -7.74 30.76 -15.75
N ASP A 26 -8.62 31.23 -14.88
CA ASP A 26 -8.50 32.56 -14.27
C ASP A 26 -8.92 32.53 -12.78
N HIS A 27 -8.18 33.29 -11.96
CA HIS A 27 -8.25 33.35 -10.49
C HIS A 27 -7.84 32.08 -9.72
N SER A 28 -6.61 32.10 -9.20
CA SER A 28 -6.00 31.03 -8.39
C SER A 28 -6.54 30.94 -6.95
N LEU A 29 -6.94 29.75 -6.51
CA LEU A 29 -7.03 29.36 -5.09
C LEU A 29 -6.91 27.83 -4.94
N ARG A 30 -6.41 27.35 -3.80
CA ARG A 30 -6.25 25.92 -3.46
C ARG A 30 -7.37 25.49 -2.51
N TYR A 31 -7.85 24.24 -2.63
CA TYR A 31 -8.96 23.72 -1.82
C TYR A 31 -8.67 22.34 -1.20
N THR A 32 -9.18 22.10 0.01
CA THR A 32 -9.15 20.81 0.73
C THR A 32 -10.36 19.93 0.41
N THR A 33 -10.39 18.68 0.91
CA THR A 33 -11.51 17.73 0.71
C THR A 33 -12.85 18.27 1.22
N GLU A 34 -12.87 18.89 2.40
CA GLU A 34 -14.08 19.55 2.95
C GLU A 34 -14.55 20.71 2.07
N GLN A 35 -13.60 21.48 1.53
CA GLN A 35 -13.91 22.56 0.60
C GLN A 35 -14.40 22.02 -0.74
N LEU A 36 -14.02 20.80 -1.15
CA LEU A 36 -14.60 20.12 -2.31
C LEU A 36 -16.07 19.73 -2.06
N GLU A 37 -16.44 19.29 -0.85
CA GLU A 37 -17.84 19.10 -0.46
C GLU A 37 -18.59 20.44 -0.39
N LEU A 38 -17.97 21.50 0.14
CA LEU A 38 -18.54 22.85 0.13
C LEU A 38 -18.81 23.36 -1.30
N TRP A 39 -17.92 23.08 -2.26
CA TRP A 39 -18.12 23.36 -3.67
C TRP A 39 -19.25 22.54 -4.30
N LYS A 40 -19.43 21.26 -3.91
CA LYS A 40 -20.58 20.44 -4.35
C LYS A 40 -21.91 21.01 -3.81
N ILE A 41 -21.94 21.39 -2.53
CA ILE A 41 -23.08 22.06 -1.88
C ILE A 41 -23.43 23.37 -2.61
N LEU A 42 -22.45 24.25 -2.82
CA LEU A 42 -22.63 25.51 -3.56
C LEU A 42 -23.19 25.27 -4.97
N LYS A 43 -22.78 24.20 -5.64
CA LYS A 43 -23.27 23.85 -6.99
C LYS A 43 -24.71 23.34 -6.97
N ILE A 44 -25.14 22.60 -5.95
CA ILE A 44 -26.55 22.20 -5.76
C ILE A 44 -27.43 23.43 -5.59
N CYS A 45 -27.01 24.39 -4.75
CA CYS A 45 -27.73 25.65 -4.53
C CYS A 45 -27.83 26.50 -5.82
N GLN A 46 -26.78 26.52 -6.65
CA GLN A 46 -26.77 27.26 -7.93
C GLN A 46 -27.58 26.57 -9.05
N LEU A 47 -27.69 25.24 -9.03
CA LEU A 47 -28.39 24.47 -10.06
C LEU A 47 -29.89 24.28 -9.80
N ASN A 48 -30.40 24.80 -8.67
CA ASN A 48 -31.83 24.77 -8.31
C ASN A 48 -32.44 23.36 -8.36
N VAL A 49 -31.74 22.40 -7.72
CA VAL A 49 -32.09 20.97 -7.74
C VAL A 49 -33.11 20.67 -6.64
N PHE A 50 -34.27 20.12 -7.02
CA PHE A 50 -35.36 19.74 -6.10
C PHE A 50 -35.42 18.24 -5.80
N PHE A 51 -34.72 17.40 -6.56
CA PHE A 51 -34.77 15.95 -6.42
C PHE A 51 -33.40 15.34 -6.73
N LEU A 52 -32.89 14.49 -5.83
CA LEU A 52 -31.59 13.84 -5.99
C LEU A 52 -31.68 12.36 -5.56
N VAL A 53 -30.89 11.50 -6.22
CA VAL A 53 -30.71 10.10 -5.83
C VAL A 53 -29.25 9.84 -5.49
N GLU A 54 -29.02 9.46 -4.25
CA GLU A 54 -27.75 8.98 -3.71
C GLU A 54 -27.78 7.43 -3.64
N ILE A 55 -26.68 6.82 -4.08
CA ILE A 55 -26.38 5.41 -3.86
C ILE A 55 -25.23 5.39 -2.85
N GLY A 56 -25.32 4.56 -1.82
CA GLY A 56 -24.39 4.52 -0.69
C GLY A 56 -24.73 5.56 0.39
N THR A 57 -25.39 5.14 1.47
CA THR A 57 -25.73 6.01 2.60
C THR A 57 -24.65 5.92 3.70
N PHE A 58 -24.18 4.71 4.00
CA PHE A 58 -23.28 4.38 5.12
C PHE A 58 -23.68 5.06 6.44
N THR A 59 -22.91 6.04 6.94
CA THR A 59 -23.24 6.77 8.18
C THR A 59 -24.24 7.90 7.99
N GLY A 60 -24.51 8.32 6.74
CA GLY A 60 -25.43 9.40 6.39
C GLY A 60 -24.83 10.80 6.37
N TYR A 61 -23.50 10.93 6.34
CA TYR A 61 -22.77 12.22 6.33
C TYR A 61 -23.04 13.03 5.05
N THR A 62 -22.75 12.46 3.87
CA THR A 62 -23.01 13.17 2.59
C THR A 62 -24.50 13.34 2.34
N SER A 63 -25.32 12.37 2.78
CA SER A 63 -26.78 12.46 2.77
C SER A 63 -27.29 13.68 3.55
N LEU A 64 -26.73 13.94 4.73
CA LEU A 64 -27.01 15.13 5.54
C LEU A 64 -26.55 16.42 4.84
N ALA A 65 -25.32 16.44 4.31
CA ALA A 65 -24.76 17.59 3.61
C ALA A 65 -25.61 17.99 2.38
N VAL A 66 -26.04 17.02 1.58
CA VAL A 66 -26.95 17.23 0.44
C VAL A 66 -28.33 17.69 0.92
N ALA A 67 -28.89 17.11 1.97
CA ALA A 67 -30.20 17.49 2.47
C ALA A 67 -30.24 18.91 3.10
N LEU A 68 -29.10 19.39 3.64
CA LEU A 68 -28.93 20.79 4.04
C LEU A 68 -28.81 21.74 2.82
N ALA A 69 -28.21 21.27 1.72
CA ALA A 69 -28.06 22.04 0.47
C ALA A 69 -29.36 22.14 -0.38
N LEU A 70 -30.24 21.13 -0.30
CA LEU A 70 -31.52 21.12 -1.01
C LEU A 70 -32.49 22.21 -0.47
N PRO A 71 -33.38 22.77 -1.31
CA PRO A 71 -34.44 23.67 -0.85
C PRO A 71 -35.42 22.97 0.11
N CYS A 72 -36.30 23.74 0.76
CA CYS A 72 -37.18 23.24 1.84
C CYS A 72 -38.15 22.14 1.39
N ASP A 73 -38.61 22.19 0.13
CA ASP A 73 -39.47 21.22 -0.53
C ASP A 73 -38.68 20.04 -1.16
N GLY A 74 -37.37 20.22 -1.35
CA GLY A 74 -36.49 19.25 -2.00
C GLY A 74 -36.45 17.87 -1.35
N LYS A 75 -36.14 16.84 -2.15
CA LYS A 75 -36.09 15.44 -1.72
C LYS A 75 -34.78 14.75 -2.10
N LEU A 76 -34.27 13.96 -1.17
CA LEU A 76 -33.15 13.04 -1.37
C LEU A 76 -33.64 11.61 -1.15
N ILE A 77 -33.58 10.79 -2.20
CA ILE A 77 -33.61 9.33 -2.04
C ILE A 77 -32.18 8.86 -1.83
N THR A 78 -31.92 8.12 -0.75
CA THR A 78 -30.61 7.54 -0.46
C THR A 78 -30.74 6.03 -0.29
N CYS A 79 -29.86 5.25 -0.93
CA CYS A 79 -29.99 3.80 -1.05
C CYS A 79 -28.81 3.06 -0.42
N ASP A 80 -29.09 2.10 0.45
CA ASP A 80 -28.07 1.23 1.05
C ASP A 80 -28.54 -0.24 1.11
N ILE A 81 -27.62 -1.16 1.38
CA ILE A 81 -27.90 -2.59 1.55
C ILE A 81 -28.21 -2.98 3.00
N ASN A 82 -27.83 -2.15 3.98
CA ASN A 82 -28.20 -2.28 5.39
C ASN A 82 -28.29 -0.90 6.07
N ASP A 83 -28.93 -0.82 7.23
CA ASP A 83 -29.07 0.40 8.04
C ASP A 83 -28.18 0.43 9.30
N GLN A 84 -27.31 -0.57 9.51
CA GLN A 84 -26.54 -0.76 10.75
C GLN A 84 -25.74 0.48 11.18
N TYR A 85 -25.25 1.26 10.20
CA TYR A 85 -24.44 2.46 10.42
C TYR A 85 -25.21 3.76 10.20
N VAL A 86 -26.44 3.72 9.66
CA VAL A 86 -27.15 4.91 9.15
C VAL A 86 -27.70 5.74 10.30
N ARG A 87 -27.09 6.91 10.55
CA ARG A 87 -27.42 7.80 11.68
C ARG A 87 -28.65 8.68 11.41
N GLN A 88 -29.80 8.05 11.20
CA GLN A 88 -31.09 8.74 10.98
C GLN A 88 -31.44 9.73 12.12
N ASP A 89 -30.94 9.50 13.34
CA ASP A 89 -31.13 10.41 14.47
C ASP A 89 -30.49 11.78 14.25
N ILE A 90 -29.41 11.86 13.46
CA ILE A 90 -28.73 13.12 13.12
C ILE A 90 -29.57 13.91 12.11
N TRP A 91 -30.19 13.23 11.13
CA TRP A 91 -31.09 13.89 10.17
C TRP A 91 -32.32 14.53 10.84
N SER A 92 -32.80 13.94 11.93
CA SER A 92 -33.86 14.53 12.76
C SER A 92 -33.36 15.70 13.62
N LYS A 93 -32.16 15.60 14.20
CA LYS A 93 -31.54 16.71 14.96
C LYS A 93 -31.20 17.93 14.09
N ALA A 94 -30.95 17.71 12.80
CA ALA A 94 -30.67 18.76 11.82
C ALA A 94 -31.91 19.25 11.03
N ASP A 95 -33.12 18.83 11.42
CA ASP A 95 -34.42 19.19 10.79
C ASP A 95 -34.53 18.96 9.27
N VAL A 96 -33.75 18.00 8.74
CA VAL A 96 -33.80 17.60 7.31
C VAL A 96 -34.50 16.26 7.08
N ARG A 97 -34.95 15.57 8.15
CA ARG A 97 -35.54 14.22 8.05
C ARG A 97 -36.77 14.16 7.13
N ASN A 98 -37.48 15.27 6.95
CA ASN A 98 -38.61 15.47 6.04
C ASN A 98 -38.22 15.52 4.54
N LYS A 99 -36.94 15.75 4.21
CA LYS A 99 -36.37 15.65 2.85
C LYS A 99 -35.88 14.23 2.53
N MET A 100 -35.59 13.43 3.56
CA MET A 100 -34.88 12.14 3.46
C MET A 100 -35.79 10.93 3.21
N ASN A 101 -35.49 10.18 2.16
CA ASN A 101 -36.14 8.91 1.82
C ASN A 101 -35.09 7.79 1.70
N LEU A 102 -34.79 7.13 2.83
CA LEU A 102 -33.86 6.01 2.90
C LEU A 102 -34.47 4.73 2.34
N GLN A 103 -33.72 4.01 1.52
CA GLN A 103 -34.14 2.78 0.85
C GLN A 103 -33.14 1.65 1.13
N ILE A 104 -33.46 0.82 2.12
CA ILE A 104 -32.68 -0.37 2.50
C ILE A 104 -33.03 -1.52 1.54
N ARG A 105 -32.44 -1.46 0.35
CA ARG A 105 -32.52 -2.46 -0.72
C ARG A 105 -31.36 -2.24 -1.69
N PRO A 106 -30.86 -3.27 -2.41
CA PRO A 106 -29.88 -3.07 -3.47
C PRO A 106 -30.35 -1.98 -4.46
N ALA A 107 -29.56 -0.92 -4.63
CA ALA A 107 -30.01 0.33 -5.27
C ALA A 107 -30.57 0.14 -6.69
N LEU A 108 -30.12 -0.89 -7.43
CA LEU A 108 -30.66 -1.28 -8.73
C LEU A 108 -32.16 -1.64 -8.70
N LYS A 109 -32.71 -2.05 -7.55
CA LYS A 109 -34.16 -2.19 -7.36
C LYS A 109 -34.83 -0.81 -7.27
N THR A 110 -34.35 0.07 -6.38
CA THR A 110 -34.88 1.44 -6.22
C THR A 110 -34.87 2.21 -7.54
N LEU A 111 -33.79 2.11 -8.31
CA LEU A 111 -33.69 2.76 -9.62
C LEU A 111 -34.72 2.22 -10.62
N LYS A 112 -34.96 0.90 -10.65
CA LYS A 112 -36.00 0.30 -11.51
C LYS A 112 -37.40 0.77 -11.10
N ASP A 113 -37.68 0.76 -9.80
CA ASP A 113 -38.95 1.25 -9.25
C ASP A 113 -39.19 2.72 -9.67
N LEU A 114 -38.15 3.58 -9.56
CA LEU A 114 -38.21 4.98 -9.99
C LEU A 114 -38.41 5.14 -11.50
N THR A 115 -37.74 4.36 -12.36
CA THR A 115 -37.92 4.45 -13.81
C THR A 115 -39.33 4.13 -14.27
N SER A 116 -40.13 3.37 -13.49
CA SER A 116 -41.53 3.08 -13.81
C SER A 116 -42.49 4.26 -13.62
N ILE A 117 -42.03 5.35 -12.97
CA ILE A 117 -42.85 6.52 -12.57
C ILE A 117 -42.53 7.76 -13.45
N MET A 118 -41.49 7.69 -14.30
CA MET A 118 -40.90 8.87 -14.94
C MET A 118 -41.65 9.35 -16.20
N SER A 119 -42.69 10.17 -15.99
CA SER A 119 -43.23 11.06 -17.04
C SER A 119 -43.13 12.54 -16.64
N CYS A 120 -42.32 13.29 -17.40
CA CYS A 120 -42.08 14.75 -17.33
C CYS A 120 -41.25 15.35 -16.17
N ARG A 121 -40.36 16.27 -16.56
CA ARG A 121 -39.74 17.38 -15.79
C ARG A 121 -39.19 17.09 -14.38
N PHE A 122 -38.10 16.33 -14.32
CA PHE A 122 -37.10 16.46 -13.25
C PHE A 122 -35.68 16.44 -13.86
N LEU A 123 -34.80 17.34 -13.42
CA LEU A 123 -33.35 17.18 -13.66
C LEU A 123 -32.81 16.19 -12.62
N PHE A 124 -32.41 15.01 -13.08
CA PHE A 124 -31.76 14.01 -12.22
C PHE A 124 -30.26 14.27 -12.17
N PHE A 125 -29.75 14.64 -11.00
CA PHE A 125 -28.36 14.37 -10.65
C PHE A 125 -28.29 13.00 -9.96
N LEU A 126 -27.55 12.08 -10.57
CA LEU A 126 -27.24 10.78 -9.99
C LEU A 126 -25.87 10.87 -9.30
N LEU A 127 -25.84 11.04 -7.98
CA LEU A 127 -24.60 10.87 -7.23
C LEU A 127 -24.43 9.38 -6.90
N VAL A 128 -23.65 8.70 -7.75
CA VAL A 128 -23.15 7.36 -7.44
C VAL A 128 -21.96 7.49 -6.49
N ILE A 129 -22.23 7.68 -5.20
CA ILE A 129 -21.21 7.55 -4.17
C ILE A 129 -21.05 6.06 -3.90
N ILE A 130 -20.21 5.38 -4.69
CA ILE A 130 -19.79 4.03 -4.32
C ILE A 130 -18.97 4.16 -3.04
N HIS A 131 -19.65 4.08 -1.89
CA HIS A 131 -19.03 4.00 -0.58
C HIS A 131 -18.54 2.56 -0.33
N GLU A 132 -17.82 2.03 -1.31
CA GLU A 132 -16.67 1.20 -1.00
C GLU A 132 -15.80 1.96 0.01
N CYS A 133 -15.13 1.20 0.87
CA CYS A 133 -14.29 1.79 1.89
C CYS A 133 -13.03 2.35 1.22
N PHE A 134 -13.05 3.65 0.88
CA PHE A 134 -11.93 4.40 0.27
C PHE A 134 -10.76 4.64 1.26
N SER A 135 -10.34 3.57 1.93
CA SER A 135 -8.94 3.33 2.20
C SER A 135 -8.25 3.00 0.88
N SER A 136 -7.05 3.53 0.62
CA SER A 136 -6.23 3.13 -0.52
C SER A 136 -5.97 1.62 -0.49
N VAL A 137 -6.62 0.86 -1.38
CA VAL A 137 -6.50 -0.60 -1.38
C VAL A 137 -5.29 -1.01 -2.22
N HIS A 138 -4.19 -1.38 -1.56
CA HIS A 138 -3.26 -2.34 -2.17
C HIS A 138 -3.96 -3.70 -2.23
N ILE A 139 -4.75 -3.90 -3.29
CA ILE A 139 -5.23 -5.22 -3.67
C ILE A 139 -3.99 -6.04 -4.02
N SER A 140 -3.58 -6.90 -3.10
CA SER A 140 -2.57 -7.92 -3.37
C SER A 140 -3.07 -8.80 -4.53
N PRO A 141 -2.20 -9.30 -5.41
CA PRO A 141 -2.61 -10.22 -6.46
C PRO A 141 -3.11 -11.54 -5.84
N ASP A 142 -4.42 -11.60 -5.56
CA ASP A 142 -5.13 -12.80 -5.11
C ASP A 142 -4.74 -13.99 -5.98
N ARG A 143 -4.30 -15.05 -5.31
CA ARG A 143 -4.12 -16.40 -5.86
C ARG A 143 -3.48 -16.40 -7.25
N HIS A 144 -2.15 -16.57 -7.30
CA HIS A 144 -1.65 -17.95 -7.22
C HIS A 144 -0.12 -18.18 -7.20
N GLN A 145 0.21 -19.45 -6.91
CA GLN A 145 1.47 -20.24 -7.08
C GLN A 145 2.73 -20.09 -6.14
N LEU A 146 3.03 -21.03 -5.15
CA LEU A 146 4.34 -21.75 -4.79
C LEU A 146 4.60 -22.45 -3.39
N GLN A 147 5.70 -23.26 -3.25
CA GLN A 147 6.20 -24.02 -2.05
C GLN A 147 7.64 -24.67 -2.13
N TYR A 148 8.00 -25.67 -1.27
CA TYR A 148 9.35 -26.18 -0.88
C TYR A 148 10.32 -26.52 -2.03
N SER A 149 11.66 -26.53 -1.87
CA SER A 149 12.50 -27.11 -0.77
C SER A 149 13.98 -26.58 -0.85
N PHE A 150 15.03 -26.94 -0.08
CA PHE A 150 15.40 -27.57 1.23
C PHE A 150 16.96 -27.71 1.23
N ALA A 151 17.73 -28.07 2.27
CA ALA A 151 17.63 -27.95 3.75
C ALA A 151 19.01 -28.27 4.43
N ARG A 152 19.29 -27.64 5.60
CA ARG A 152 20.30 -28.01 6.66
C ARG A 152 21.82 -27.90 6.37
N THR A 153 22.73 -27.69 7.34
CA THR A 153 22.77 -27.06 8.71
C THR A 153 24.23 -26.96 9.19
N ALA A 154 24.66 -25.87 9.83
CA ALA A 154 25.69 -25.85 10.91
C ALA A 154 25.80 -24.46 11.57
N SER A 155 26.31 -24.38 12.82
CA SER A 155 26.54 -23.15 13.58
C SER A 155 28.03 -22.98 13.93
N ASN A 156 28.56 -21.75 13.86
CA ASN A 156 29.37 -21.17 14.96
C ASN A 156 29.63 -19.66 14.77
N ARG A 157 29.83 -18.95 15.90
CA ARG A 157 30.13 -17.51 15.95
C ARG A 157 31.64 -17.25 15.88
N THR A 158 32.10 -16.41 14.94
CA THR A 158 33.34 -15.61 15.07
C THR A 158 33.29 -14.39 14.15
N HIS A 159 33.72 -13.23 14.67
CA HIS A 159 34.16 -12.00 13.99
C HIS A 159 33.68 -11.68 12.56
N HIS A 160 33.05 -10.50 12.40
CA HIS A 160 32.74 -9.87 11.11
C HIS A 160 34.01 -9.46 10.34
N ARG A 161 34.75 -10.43 9.81
CA ARG A 161 35.68 -10.21 8.70
C ARG A 161 34.82 -9.97 7.46
N ALA A 162 34.77 -8.73 6.97
CA ALA A 162 33.99 -8.36 5.79
C ALA A 162 34.23 -9.38 4.66
N LYS A 163 33.16 -10.10 4.28
CA LYS A 163 33.21 -11.15 3.26
C LYS A 163 33.39 -10.43 1.92
N ARG A 164 34.63 -10.29 1.44
CA ARG A 164 34.89 -9.50 0.22
C ARG A 164 34.22 -10.20 -0.97
N TRP A 165 33.11 -9.62 -1.40
CA TRP A 165 32.15 -10.21 -2.33
C TRP A 165 32.72 -10.30 -3.75
N ALA A 166 32.59 -11.46 -4.39
CA ALA A 166 33.03 -11.68 -5.77
C ALA A 166 32.04 -11.07 -6.78
N THR A 167 32.54 -10.60 -7.92
CA THR A 167 31.74 -9.95 -8.97
C THR A 167 30.78 -10.91 -9.70
N SER A 168 31.04 -12.23 -9.62
CA SER A 168 30.19 -13.29 -10.20
C SER A 168 28.84 -13.50 -9.50
N ASP A 169 28.57 -12.75 -8.45
CA ASP A 169 27.48 -12.97 -7.49
C ASP A 169 26.75 -11.66 -7.15
N ILE A 170 26.80 -10.67 -8.05
CA ILE A 170 25.99 -9.45 -7.96
C ILE A 170 24.53 -9.86 -8.22
N PHE A 171 23.57 -9.31 -7.47
CA PHE A 171 22.14 -9.52 -7.72
C PHE A 171 21.71 -8.70 -8.94
N HIS A 172 21.58 -9.35 -10.11
CA HIS A 172 21.22 -8.66 -11.35
C HIS A 172 19.72 -8.40 -11.39
N ILE A 173 19.36 -7.12 -11.41
CA ILE A 173 18.00 -6.64 -11.64
C ILE A 173 17.91 -6.22 -13.10
N PHE A 174 17.13 -6.96 -13.90
CA PHE A 174 16.81 -6.55 -15.27
C PHE A 174 15.67 -5.52 -15.24
N ILE A 175 15.86 -4.38 -15.90
CA ILE A 175 14.88 -3.28 -15.89
C ILE A 175 14.14 -3.24 -17.23
N HIS A 176 12.82 -3.46 -17.21
CA HIS A 176 11.96 -3.32 -18.39
C HIS A 176 11.16 -2.02 -18.35
N TYR A 177 11.54 -1.04 -19.18
CA TYR A 177 10.81 0.23 -19.31
C TYR A 177 9.62 0.14 -20.28
N ASP A 178 8.42 0.30 -19.74
CA ASP A 178 7.15 0.32 -20.49
C ASP A 178 7.07 1.50 -21.50
N ALA A 179 6.15 1.38 -22.46
CA ALA A 179 5.85 2.42 -23.43
C ALA A 179 5.33 3.73 -22.82
N SER A 180 4.77 3.74 -21.60
CA SER A 180 4.42 4.96 -20.86
C SER A 180 5.64 5.86 -20.61
N VAL A 181 6.74 5.31 -20.09
CA VAL A 181 7.99 6.05 -19.85
C VAL A 181 8.51 6.66 -21.16
N LYS A 182 8.43 5.91 -22.27
CA LYS A 182 8.89 6.37 -23.60
C LYS A 182 8.07 7.53 -24.18
N LYS A 183 6.88 7.85 -23.62
CA LYS A 183 6.01 8.97 -24.01
C LYS A 183 6.27 10.25 -23.20
N LEU A 184 7.14 10.22 -22.20
CA LEU A 184 7.52 11.37 -21.38
C LEU A 184 8.53 12.28 -22.10
N LEU A 185 8.71 13.50 -21.59
CA LEU A 185 9.75 14.42 -22.07
C LEU A 185 11.14 13.81 -21.83
N LYS A 186 12.14 14.23 -22.63
CA LYS A 186 13.46 13.60 -22.60
C LYS A 186 14.13 13.68 -21.22
N ASP A 187 13.95 14.79 -20.53
CA ASP A 187 14.55 15.02 -19.20
C ASP A 187 13.83 14.20 -18.11
N GLU A 188 12.51 14.04 -18.21
CA GLU A 188 11.71 13.15 -17.35
C GLU A 188 12.13 11.68 -17.55
N GLN A 189 12.39 11.27 -18.79
CA GLN A 189 12.91 9.93 -19.09
C GLN A 189 14.31 9.70 -18.51
N ASN A 190 15.17 10.72 -18.54
CA ASN A 190 16.51 10.65 -17.95
C ASN A 190 16.41 10.56 -16.42
N LEU A 191 15.63 11.47 -15.80
CA LEU A 191 15.38 11.52 -14.35
C LEU A 191 14.85 10.19 -13.79
N ILE A 192 13.86 9.57 -14.45
CA ILE A 192 13.39 8.23 -14.05
C ILE A 192 14.51 7.20 -14.16
N LYS A 193 15.24 7.17 -15.27
CA LYS A 193 16.28 6.15 -15.52
C LYS A 193 17.42 6.26 -14.53
N GLU A 194 17.99 7.45 -14.38
CA GLU A 194 19.08 7.73 -13.44
C GLU A 194 18.66 7.42 -11.99
N ALA A 195 17.41 7.72 -11.61
CA ALA A 195 16.90 7.40 -10.27
C ALA A 195 16.61 5.90 -10.06
N VAL A 196 16.12 5.18 -11.08
CA VAL A 196 15.94 3.72 -11.04
C VAL A 196 17.30 3.00 -11.04
N ASP A 197 18.26 3.44 -11.84
CA ASP A 197 19.61 2.87 -11.92
C ASP A 197 20.37 3.09 -10.59
N ALA A 198 20.22 4.27 -9.96
CA ALA A 198 20.76 4.55 -8.62
C ALA A 198 20.05 3.80 -7.47
N ALA A 199 18.77 3.45 -7.65
CA ALA A 199 18.00 2.67 -6.68
C ALA A 199 18.27 1.16 -6.79
N THR A 200 18.21 0.61 -8.00
CA THR A 200 18.56 -0.79 -8.29
C THR A 200 20.03 -1.06 -8.02
N GLY A 201 20.94 -0.16 -8.42
CA GLY A 201 22.37 -0.27 -8.15
C GLY A 201 22.74 -0.31 -6.66
N TYR A 202 21.93 0.29 -5.77
CA TYR A 202 22.07 0.07 -4.33
C TYR A 202 21.70 -1.38 -3.96
N TRP A 203 20.54 -1.87 -4.40
CA TRP A 203 20.07 -3.22 -4.07
C TRP A 203 20.93 -4.33 -4.66
N SER A 204 21.38 -4.21 -5.92
CA SER A 204 22.32 -5.16 -6.56
C SER A 204 23.63 -5.37 -5.78
N ASN A 205 24.03 -4.37 -4.98
CA ASN A 205 25.24 -4.39 -4.16
C ASN A 205 24.97 -4.65 -2.66
N ALA A 206 23.76 -4.40 -2.17
CA ALA A 206 23.37 -4.62 -0.78
C ALA A 206 22.90 -6.06 -0.49
N ILE A 207 22.31 -6.75 -1.47
CA ILE A 207 21.78 -8.11 -1.33
C ILE A 207 22.29 -9.08 -2.41
N ARG A 208 22.13 -10.37 -2.12
CA ARG A 208 22.40 -11.51 -3.02
C ARG A 208 21.28 -12.53 -2.89
N PRO A 209 20.92 -13.29 -3.93
CA PRO A 209 19.98 -14.38 -3.77
C PRO A 209 20.67 -15.49 -2.95
N LYS A 210 19.94 -16.10 -2.01
CA LYS A 210 20.47 -17.24 -1.23
C LYS A 210 20.63 -18.51 -2.09
N TYR A 211 19.87 -18.59 -3.18
CA TYR A 211 19.93 -19.64 -4.19
C TYR A 211 19.95 -18.97 -5.57
N LYS A 212 20.92 -19.27 -6.44
CA LYS A 212 20.91 -18.78 -7.82
C LYS A 212 19.88 -19.55 -8.63
N LEU A 213 19.21 -18.85 -9.55
CA LEU A 213 18.33 -19.49 -10.53
C LEU A 213 19.14 -20.42 -11.45
N HIS A 214 18.53 -21.53 -11.86
CA HIS A 214 19.18 -22.54 -12.70
C HIS A 214 19.03 -22.28 -14.22
N ASP A 215 18.10 -21.40 -14.61
CA ASP A 215 17.86 -20.93 -15.97
C ASP A 215 17.25 -19.52 -15.90
N ARG A 216 17.14 -18.86 -17.06
CA ARG A 216 16.53 -17.56 -17.27
C ARG A 216 15.11 -17.48 -16.73
N ILE A 217 14.77 -16.33 -16.13
CA ILE A 217 13.40 -16.06 -15.66
C ILE A 217 12.45 -16.06 -16.85
N ARG A 218 11.44 -16.92 -16.77
CA ARG A 218 10.22 -16.85 -17.59
C ARG A 218 9.04 -16.77 -16.63
N LEU A 219 8.18 -15.79 -16.84
CA LEU A 219 7.01 -15.58 -15.98
C LEU A 219 5.85 -16.45 -16.45
N THR A 220 5.12 -17.02 -15.50
CA THR A 220 3.95 -17.86 -15.77
C THR A 220 2.82 -17.00 -16.33
N ARG A 221 2.12 -17.47 -17.37
CA ARG A 221 0.95 -16.75 -17.89
C ARG A 221 -0.20 -16.79 -16.89
N GLN A 222 -0.83 -15.65 -16.64
CA GLN A 222 -2.00 -15.55 -15.76
C GLN A 222 -3.18 -16.37 -16.31
N CYS A 223 -4.04 -16.87 -15.42
CA CYS A 223 -5.22 -17.68 -15.77
C CYS A 223 -6.52 -16.93 -15.46
N PRO A 224 -7.63 -17.15 -16.21
CA PRO A 224 -8.90 -16.46 -15.97
C PRO A 224 -9.52 -16.85 -14.62
N SER A 225 -9.49 -18.15 -14.31
CA SER A 225 -9.70 -18.63 -12.95
C SER A 225 -8.41 -18.45 -12.16
N ARG A 226 -8.50 -17.78 -11.01
CA ARG A 226 -7.51 -17.86 -9.92
C ARG A 226 -7.58 -19.26 -9.26
N LYS A 227 -7.22 -20.27 -10.05
CA LYS A 227 -7.11 -21.71 -9.74
C LYS A 227 -5.98 -22.29 -10.61
N MET A 228 -4.87 -22.57 -9.95
CA MET A 228 -3.56 -22.63 -10.59
C MET A 228 -2.62 -23.47 -9.69
N PHE A 229 -1.95 -24.48 -10.24
CA PHE A 229 -1.37 -25.55 -9.41
C PHE A 229 -0.12 -26.17 -10.04
N ILE A 230 0.68 -26.84 -9.21
CA ILE A 230 1.88 -27.55 -9.61
C ILE A 230 1.50 -28.95 -10.10
N VAL A 231 2.18 -29.43 -11.14
CA VAL A 231 2.05 -30.81 -11.61
C VAL A 231 3.12 -31.67 -10.95
N GLU A 232 2.73 -32.87 -10.54
CA GLU A 232 3.62 -33.86 -9.91
C GLU A 232 4.78 -34.22 -10.86
N ASN A 233 6.02 -34.02 -10.39
CA ASN A 233 7.29 -34.06 -11.15
C ASN A 233 7.61 -32.83 -12.04
N ASP A 234 6.77 -31.79 -12.09
CA ASP A 234 7.10 -30.49 -12.70
C ASP A 234 6.87 -29.34 -11.71
N TYR A 235 7.84 -29.18 -10.81
CA TYR A 235 7.88 -28.12 -9.79
C TYR A 235 8.45 -26.80 -10.32
N SER A 236 8.68 -26.68 -11.63
CA SER A 236 9.39 -25.55 -12.26
C SER A 236 8.48 -24.50 -12.89
N VAL A 237 7.29 -24.92 -13.31
CA VAL A 237 6.33 -24.11 -14.07
C VAL A 237 4.91 -24.56 -13.78
N TYR A 238 3.93 -23.99 -14.47
CA TYR A 238 2.66 -23.75 -13.83
C TYR A 238 1.40 -23.73 -14.66
N TYR A 239 0.41 -24.45 -14.14
CA TYR A 239 -0.71 -24.92 -14.93
C TYR A 239 -2.00 -24.22 -14.54
N CYS A 240 -2.65 -23.59 -15.52
CA CYS A 240 -4.05 -23.16 -15.44
C CYS A 240 -4.97 -24.39 -15.46
N SER A 241 -6.12 -24.34 -14.78
CA SER A 241 -7.10 -25.43 -14.82
C SER A 241 -7.91 -25.54 -16.12
N GLU A 242 -7.88 -24.51 -16.99
CA GLU A 242 -8.73 -24.39 -18.18
C GLU A 242 -8.01 -23.79 -19.39
N LYS A 243 -7.41 -22.60 -19.21
CA LYS A 243 -6.63 -21.87 -20.22
C LYS A 243 -5.83 -20.75 -19.56
N CYS A 244 -4.82 -20.21 -20.25
CA CYS A 244 -4.22 -18.93 -19.88
C CYS A 244 -5.05 -17.74 -20.41
N LEU A 245 -4.79 -16.55 -19.88
CA LEU A 245 -5.16 -15.28 -20.49
C LEU A 245 -4.23 -14.97 -21.67
N SER A 246 -4.72 -14.19 -22.63
CA SER A 246 -3.94 -13.70 -23.78
C SER A 246 -2.89 -12.67 -23.37
N GLU A 247 -3.21 -11.83 -22.38
CA GLU A 247 -2.28 -10.91 -21.74
C GLU A 247 -1.90 -11.45 -20.36
N THR A 248 -0.67 -11.17 -19.93
CA THR A 248 -0.23 -11.35 -18.53
C THR A 248 0.33 -10.03 -18.05
N ARG A 249 -0.03 -9.60 -16.84
CA ARG A 249 0.25 -8.24 -16.34
C ARG A 249 1.02 -8.24 -15.02
N CYS A 250 1.95 -7.31 -14.90
CA CYS A 250 2.74 -7.05 -13.71
C CYS A 250 2.49 -5.59 -13.30
N GLY A 251 1.60 -5.40 -12.32
CA GLY A 251 0.92 -4.11 -12.14
C GLY A 251 0.08 -3.76 -13.37
N ASP A 252 0.11 -2.50 -13.78
CA ASP A 252 -0.58 -2.03 -14.99
C ASP A 252 0.12 -2.44 -16.31
N ILE A 253 1.36 -2.93 -16.24
CA ILE A 253 2.24 -3.22 -17.38
C ILE A 253 1.92 -4.61 -17.96
N ILE A 254 1.77 -4.70 -19.29
CA ILE A 254 1.69 -5.99 -19.99
C ILE A 254 3.09 -6.58 -20.09
N VAL A 255 3.25 -7.82 -19.62
CA VAL A 255 4.51 -8.57 -19.72
C VAL A 255 4.74 -9.02 -21.18
N PRO A 256 5.91 -8.75 -21.78
CA PRO A 256 6.23 -9.21 -23.13
C PRO A 256 6.25 -10.74 -23.25
N ASP A 257 5.78 -11.28 -24.37
CA ASP A 257 5.80 -12.73 -24.65
C ASP A 257 7.21 -13.35 -24.57
N GLU A 258 8.24 -12.58 -24.91
CA GLU A 258 9.65 -12.97 -24.78
C GLU A 258 10.11 -13.21 -23.33
N HIS A 259 9.42 -12.63 -22.34
CA HIS A 259 9.62 -12.87 -20.90
C HIS A 259 8.67 -13.95 -20.35
N LEU A 260 7.71 -14.45 -21.12
CA LEU A 260 6.69 -15.39 -20.65
C LEU A 260 7.05 -16.84 -20.96
N HIS A 261 6.60 -17.75 -20.10
CA HIS A 261 6.47 -19.15 -20.47
C HIS A 261 5.44 -19.34 -21.58
N GLN A 262 5.52 -20.45 -22.32
CA GLN A 262 4.39 -20.93 -23.11
C GLN A 262 3.16 -21.18 -22.21
N CYS A 263 1.96 -21.21 -22.78
CA CYS A 263 0.75 -21.42 -21.97
C CYS A 263 0.70 -22.86 -21.46
N HIS A 264 0.79 -23.03 -20.14
CA HIS A 264 0.73 -24.31 -19.47
C HIS A 264 -0.68 -24.51 -18.90
N VAL A 265 -1.37 -25.57 -19.34
CA VAL A 265 -2.73 -25.91 -18.93
C VAL A 265 -2.75 -27.35 -18.43
N CYS A 266 -3.48 -27.65 -17.37
CA CYS A 266 -3.76 -29.03 -17.03
C CYS A 266 -5.18 -29.21 -16.47
N THR A 267 -5.84 -30.26 -16.93
CA THR A 267 -7.21 -30.60 -16.53
C THR A 267 -7.22 -31.42 -15.25
N ARG A 268 -8.40 -31.55 -14.61
CA ARG A 268 -8.55 -32.39 -13.40
C ARG A 268 -8.19 -33.86 -13.63
N ASP A 269 -8.28 -34.33 -14.88
CA ASP A 269 -7.94 -35.70 -15.29
C ASP A 269 -6.42 -35.90 -15.48
N LYS A 270 -5.58 -34.99 -14.95
CA LYS A 270 -4.12 -34.90 -15.14
C LYS A 270 -3.65 -34.85 -16.61
N LYS A 271 -4.52 -34.56 -17.59
CA LYS A 271 -4.09 -34.24 -18.96
C LYS A 271 -3.55 -32.82 -18.99
N CYS A 272 -2.24 -32.69 -19.13
CA CYS A 272 -1.52 -31.42 -19.19
C CYS A 272 -1.03 -31.14 -20.60
N GLU A 273 -1.18 -29.90 -21.06
CA GLU A 273 -0.84 -29.43 -22.39
C GLU A 273 -0.01 -28.15 -22.31
N ARG A 274 0.86 -27.94 -23.31
CA ARG A 274 1.70 -26.76 -23.46
C ARG A 274 1.40 -26.13 -24.82
N ILE A 275 1.02 -24.85 -24.82
CA ILE A 275 0.33 -24.18 -25.94
C ILE A 275 1.03 -22.86 -26.28
N GLY A 276 1.32 -22.65 -27.56
CA GLY A 276 1.99 -21.45 -28.07
C GLY A 276 3.51 -21.56 -28.07
N SER A 277 4.20 -20.42 -28.07
CA SER A 277 5.66 -20.33 -28.08
C SER A 277 6.22 -20.09 -26.67
N GLU A 278 7.35 -20.73 -26.36
CA GLU A 278 8.16 -20.41 -25.18
C GLU A 278 8.92 -19.10 -25.41
N GLY A 279 8.91 -18.17 -24.44
CA GLY A 279 9.73 -16.97 -24.48
C GLY A 279 11.23 -17.28 -24.31
N VAL A 280 12.10 -16.40 -24.79
CA VAL A 280 13.56 -16.57 -24.63
C VAL A 280 14.00 -16.54 -23.16
N GLY A 281 13.26 -15.79 -22.32
CA GLY A 281 13.54 -15.63 -20.90
C GLY A 281 14.65 -14.59 -20.62
N VAL A 282 14.59 -14.02 -19.43
CA VAL A 282 15.49 -12.95 -18.96
C VAL A 282 16.64 -13.52 -18.12
N ASP A 283 17.85 -13.10 -18.44
CA ASP A 283 19.11 -13.55 -17.81
C ASP A 283 19.41 -12.70 -16.56
N ALA A 284 18.68 -12.92 -15.46
CA ALA A 284 18.73 -12.10 -14.26
C ALA A 284 18.21 -12.84 -13.02
N GLU A 285 18.56 -12.38 -11.82
CA GLU A 285 17.96 -12.82 -10.56
C GLU A 285 16.55 -12.23 -10.30
N PHE A 286 16.23 -11.07 -10.89
CA PHE A 286 14.96 -10.37 -10.72
C PHE A 286 14.60 -9.49 -11.93
N ILE A 287 13.31 -9.37 -12.25
CA ILE A 287 12.79 -8.44 -13.29
C ILE A 287 12.01 -7.29 -12.65
N LEU A 288 12.46 -6.06 -12.88
CA LEU A 288 11.78 -4.84 -12.47
C LEU A 288 11.10 -4.17 -13.67
N TYR A 289 9.77 -4.21 -13.72
CA TYR A 289 8.98 -3.52 -14.74
C TYR A 289 8.69 -2.08 -14.30
N VAL A 290 9.04 -1.10 -15.13
CA VAL A 290 8.93 0.33 -14.78
C VAL A 290 7.99 1.05 -15.74
N SER A 291 6.94 1.67 -15.19
CA SER A 291 5.98 2.50 -15.90
C SER A 291 5.90 3.93 -15.36
N ALA A 292 5.28 4.80 -16.15
CA ALA A 292 4.90 6.14 -15.73
C ALA A 292 3.47 6.46 -16.20
N ILE A 293 2.50 5.80 -15.57
CA ILE A 293 1.07 5.90 -15.87
C ILE A 293 0.40 6.70 -14.75
N GLU A 294 -0.41 7.69 -15.10
CA GLU A 294 -1.22 8.41 -14.12
C GLU A 294 -2.46 7.56 -13.77
N THR A 295 -2.45 6.92 -12.60
CA THR A 295 -3.56 6.10 -12.08
C THR A 295 -4.13 6.72 -10.81
N ASN A 296 -5.27 6.22 -10.32
CA ASN A 296 -5.87 6.70 -9.06
C ASN A 296 -4.91 6.60 -7.86
N ARG A 297 -3.90 5.72 -7.92
CA ARG A 297 -2.84 5.62 -6.89
C ARG A 297 -1.95 6.86 -6.82
N CYS A 298 -1.88 7.65 -7.89
CA CYS A 298 -1.10 8.88 -7.99
C CYS A 298 -1.86 10.13 -7.48
N GLU A 299 -3.17 10.04 -7.22
CA GLU A 299 -3.99 11.15 -6.72
C GLU A 299 -3.52 11.72 -5.36
N PRO A 300 -3.14 10.91 -4.34
CA PRO A 300 -2.69 11.42 -3.05
C PRO A 300 -1.44 12.29 -3.18
N VAL A 301 -1.43 13.44 -2.49
CA VAL A 301 -0.52 14.57 -2.77
C VAL A 301 0.97 14.22 -2.62
N ASP A 302 1.32 13.23 -1.79
CA ASP A 302 2.71 12.82 -1.55
C ASP A 302 3.14 11.53 -2.28
N THR A 303 2.24 10.86 -3.01
CA THR A 303 2.61 9.64 -3.77
C THR A 303 3.45 10.03 -4.98
N LEU A 304 4.75 9.69 -4.97
CA LEU A 304 5.66 9.87 -6.10
C LEU A 304 5.74 8.61 -6.99
N ALA A 305 5.59 7.43 -6.40
CA ALA A 305 5.55 6.15 -7.10
C ALA A 305 4.70 5.14 -6.30
N THR A 306 4.38 3.98 -6.89
CA THR A 306 3.84 2.81 -6.17
C THR A 306 4.34 1.50 -6.79
N ALA A 307 4.48 0.46 -5.97
CA ALA A 307 5.01 -0.83 -6.39
C ALA A 307 4.24 -2.04 -5.88
N SER A 308 4.52 -3.20 -6.49
CA SER A 308 4.13 -4.53 -5.98
C SER A 308 5.02 -5.62 -6.58
N PHE A 309 5.25 -6.70 -5.84
CA PHE A 309 5.71 -7.95 -6.45
C PHE A 309 4.65 -8.50 -7.43
N CYS A 310 5.09 -9.30 -8.39
CA CYS A 310 4.24 -9.86 -9.44
C CYS A 310 4.23 -11.39 -9.45
N GLN A 311 5.40 -12.05 -9.30
CA GLN A 311 5.52 -13.51 -9.22
C GLN A 311 6.71 -13.94 -8.34
N LEU A 312 6.63 -15.18 -7.85
CA LEU A 312 7.61 -15.82 -6.96
C LEU A 312 8.39 -16.93 -7.70
N GLU A 313 9.61 -17.20 -7.25
CA GLU A 313 10.51 -18.28 -7.69
C GLU A 313 9.97 -19.61 -7.22
N PRO A 314 9.85 -20.61 -8.11
CA PRO A 314 9.21 -21.86 -7.81
C PRO A 314 9.49 -22.51 -6.45
N ASP A 315 10.50 -23.36 -6.35
CA ASP A 315 10.72 -24.14 -5.15
C ASP A 315 11.21 -23.32 -3.93
N LYS A 316 11.31 -21.97 -4.04
CA LYS A 316 11.87 -21.05 -3.03
C LYS A 316 10.91 -19.97 -2.52
N ASP A 317 9.78 -19.73 -3.17
CA ASP A 317 8.83 -18.63 -2.90
C ASP A 317 9.41 -17.20 -2.97
N ARG A 318 10.64 -17.00 -3.48
CA ARG A 318 11.31 -15.69 -3.52
C ARG A 318 10.74 -14.80 -4.64
N PRO A 319 10.45 -13.50 -4.44
CA PRO A 319 10.09 -12.63 -5.56
C PRO A 319 11.12 -12.65 -6.71
N ILE A 320 10.64 -12.87 -7.94
CA ILE A 320 11.44 -12.87 -9.18
C ILE A 320 11.01 -11.77 -10.17
N ALA A 321 9.83 -11.19 -9.97
CA ALA A 321 9.39 -10.03 -10.72
C ALA A 321 8.56 -9.08 -9.86
N GLY A 322 8.68 -7.79 -10.15
CA GLY A 322 7.88 -6.73 -9.54
C GLY A 322 7.71 -5.55 -10.49
N ASN A 323 6.76 -4.67 -10.17
CA ASN A 323 6.52 -3.44 -10.92
C ASN A 323 6.70 -2.20 -10.03
N ILE A 324 7.11 -1.10 -10.65
CA ILE A 324 7.08 0.25 -10.09
C ILE A 324 6.46 1.19 -11.10
N ASN A 325 5.43 1.92 -10.67
CA ASN A 325 4.82 2.99 -11.45
C ASN A 325 5.18 4.34 -10.84
N VAL A 326 5.95 5.17 -11.56
CA VAL A 326 6.32 6.55 -11.15
C VAL A 326 5.25 7.52 -11.65
N CYS A 327 4.66 8.32 -10.76
CA CYS A 327 3.51 9.16 -11.08
C CYS A 327 3.91 10.37 -11.95
N PRO A 328 3.56 10.40 -13.26
CA PRO A 328 4.16 11.36 -14.21
C PRO A 328 3.79 12.82 -13.94
N ARG A 329 2.61 13.10 -13.35
CA ARG A 329 2.27 14.49 -12.93
C ARG A 329 3.18 15.03 -11.82
N ARG A 330 3.81 14.17 -11.02
CA ARG A 330 4.74 14.60 -9.96
C ARG A 330 6.06 15.13 -10.53
N LEU A 331 6.47 14.61 -11.69
CA LEU A 331 7.68 15.03 -12.41
C LEU A 331 7.51 16.40 -13.12
N ARG A 332 6.28 16.93 -13.18
CA ARG A 332 5.90 18.16 -13.89
C ARG A 332 5.38 19.23 -12.92
N GLY A 333 6.26 20.10 -12.44
CA GLY A 333 5.87 21.18 -11.52
C GLY A 333 6.80 22.38 -11.54
N ASP A 334 6.25 23.56 -11.84
CA ASP A 334 6.87 24.84 -11.49
C ASP A 334 6.89 25.02 -9.97
N HIS A 335 8.04 25.48 -9.46
CA HIS A 335 8.40 25.65 -8.05
C HIS A 335 8.47 24.35 -7.21
N ASN A 336 9.64 24.14 -6.58
CA ASN A 336 10.05 22.91 -5.91
C ASN A 336 10.05 21.69 -6.83
N SER A 337 10.99 21.68 -7.77
CA SER A 337 11.50 20.47 -8.44
C SER A 337 11.64 19.31 -7.44
N ILE A 338 11.22 18.11 -7.82
CA ILE A 338 11.51 16.91 -7.04
C ILE A 338 13.02 16.78 -6.89
N ASP A 339 13.48 16.75 -5.64
CA ASP A 339 14.85 16.41 -5.31
C ASP A 339 15.16 14.99 -5.80
N PHE A 340 16.25 14.86 -6.56
CA PHE A 340 16.73 13.57 -7.08
C PHE A 340 16.91 12.56 -5.95
N ASP A 341 17.42 12.99 -4.79
CA ASP A 341 17.61 12.11 -3.64
C ASP A 341 16.27 11.67 -3.02
N ARG A 342 15.22 12.50 -3.03
CA ARG A 342 13.86 12.08 -2.63
C ARG A 342 13.29 11.06 -3.62
N LEU A 343 13.49 11.24 -4.93
CA LEU A 343 13.03 10.27 -5.93
C LEU A 343 13.77 8.93 -5.80
N VAL A 344 15.10 8.95 -5.70
CA VAL A 344 15.94 7.77 -5.46
C VAL A 344 15.57 7.07 -4.16
N SER A 345 15.32 7.81 -3.08
CA SER A 345 14.88 7.23 -1.80
C SER A 345 13.49 6.59 -1.92
N THR A 346 12.57 7.21 -2.64
CA THR A 346 11.24 6.63 -2.88
C THR A 346 11.34 5.36 -3.74
N ILE A 347 12.12 5.35 -4.82
CA ILE A 347 12.29 4.15 -5.64
C ILE A 347 12.99 3.03 -4.85
N LYS A 348 13.90 3.34 -3.91
CA LYS A 348 14.48 2.34 -3.00
C LYS A 348 13.45 1.72 -2.05
N HIS A 349 12.51 2.52 -1.54
CA HIS A 349 11.35 2.08 -0.74
C HIS A 349 10.41 1.19 -1.59
N GLU A 350 10.04 1.65 -2.79
CA GLU A 350 9.20 0.90 -3.72
C GLU A 350 9.81 -0.47 -4.10
N ILE A 351 11.12 -0.54 -4.35
CA ILE A 351 11.79 -1.82 -4.63
C ILE A 351 11.65 -2.78 -3.43
N LEU A 352 11.69 -2.32 -2.18
CA LEU A 352 11.50 -3.19 -1.01
C LEU A 352 10.10 -3.83 -0.94
N HIS A 353 9.04 -3.13 -1.37
CA HIS A 353 7.72 -3.73 -1.53
C HIS A 353 7.67 -4.83 -2.60
N THR A 354 8.58 -4.80 -3.58
CA THR A 354 8.72 -5.87 -4.57
C THR A 354 9.60 -7.05 -4.12
N LEU A 355 10.55 -6.81 -3.20
CA LEU A 355 11.55 -7.81 -2.79
C LEU A 355 11.19 -8.56 -1.50
N VAL A 356 10.56 -7.90 -0.52
CA VAL A 356 10.28 -8.52 0.80
C VAL A 356 9.12 -7.91 1.59
N PHE A 357 8.91 -6.59 1.53
CA PHE A 357 8.06 -5.87 2.47
C PHE A 357 6.65 -5.69 1.93
N SER A 358 5.86 -6.75 1.94
CA SER A 358 4.45 -6.69 1.55
C SER A 358 3.61 -7.62 2.43
N SER A 359 2.34 -7.28 2.66
CA SER A 359 1.40 -8.18 3.35
C SER A 359 1.22 -9.52 2.63
N GLY A 360 1.27 -9.52 1.29
CA GLY A 360 1.32 -10.74 0.46
C GLY A 360 2.65 -11.50 0.52
N LEU A 361 3.71 -10.81 1.00
CA LEU A 361 5.04 -11.25 1.44
C LEU A 361 5.14 -12.37 2.47
N PHE A 362 4.62 -12.05 3.65
CA PHE A 362 5.06 -12.61 4.92
C PHE A 362 4.69 -14.08 5.11
N ALA A 363 3.59 -14.52 4.49
CA ALA A 363 3.21 -15.94 4.51
C ALA A 363 4.24 -16.82 3.79
N PHE A 364 5.02 -16.28 2.87
CA PHE A 364 5.96 -17.01 2.03
C PHE A 364 7.34 -17.21 2.66
N PHE A 365 7.68 -16.43 3.69
CA PHE A 365 8.98 -16.46 4.35
C PHE A 365 9.40 -17.87 4.80
N ARG A 366 10.71 -18.10 4.75
CA ARG A 366 11.39 -19.37 5.04
C ARG A 366 12.49 -19.18 6.08
N ASP A 367 12.70 -20.20 6.91
CA ASP A 367 13.75 -20.16 7.91
C ASP A 367 15.15 -20.41 7.31
N SER A 368 16.16 -20.45 8.17
CA SER A 368 17.56 -20.62 7.77
C SER A 368 17.83 -21.86 6.91
N ASN A 369 16.99 -22.90 6.99
CA ASN A 369 17.12 -24.13 6.19
C ASN A 369 16.47 -23.99 4.80
N GLY A 370 15.62 -22.99 4.56
CA GLY A 370 14.74 -22.92 3.39
C GLY A 370 13.35 -23.52 3.63
N ASP A 371 13.03 -23.85 4.87
CA ASP A 371 11.77 -24.46 5.30
C ASP A 371 10.76 -23.33 5.64
N PRO A 372 9.56 -23.27 5.03
CA PRO A 372 8.58 -22.23 5.31
C PRO A 372 8.21 -22.09 6.79
N PHE A 373 8.10 -20.85 7.24
CA PHE A 373 7.58 -20.55 8.57
C PHE A 373 6.09 -20.94 8.69
N THR A 374 5.31 -20.65 7.64
CA THR A 374 3.86 -20.82 7.58
C THR A 374 3.48 -22.15 6.92
N GLU A 375 2.62 -22.92 7.58
CA GLU A 375 2.19 -24.25 7.14
C GLU A 375 1.54 -24.21 5.74
N ARG A 376 1.81 -25.25 4.95
CA ARG A 376 1.46 -25.32 3.53
C ARG A 376 0.45 -26.43 3.25
N ASP A 377 -0.43 -26.20 2.28
CA ASP A 377 -1.37 -27.15 1.70
C ASP A 377 -0.61 -28.17 0.82
N PRO A 378 -0.86 -29.49 0.94
CA PRO A 378 -0.10 -30.48 0.17
C PRO A 378 -0.33 -30.47 -1.35
N ALA A 379 -1.47 -29.96 -1.84
CA ALA A 379 -1.90 -30.15 -3.24
C ALA A 379 -1.67 -28.91 -4.12
N THR A 380 -2.17 -27.75 -3.71
CA THR A 380 -1.87 -26.44 -4.32
C THR A 380 -0.45 -25.99 -4.01
N ARG A 381 0.16 -26.60 -3.00
CA ARG A 381 1.45 -26.24 -2.41
C ARG A 381 1.43 -24.94 -1.57
N TRP A 382 0.42 -24.07 -1.63
CA TRP A 382 0.34 -22.74 -0.94
C TRP A 382 0.37 -22.77 0.59
N PRO A 383 0.67 -21.65 1.29
CA PRO A 383 0.24 -21.49 2.68
C PRO A 383 -1.27 -21.75 2.83
N LYS A 384 -1.67 -22.46 3.89
CA LYS A 384 -3.03 -23.04 3.97
C LYS A 384 -4.17 -22.02 4.09
N ILE A 385 -3.93 -20.90 4.77
CA ILE A 385 -4.98 -19.95 5.17
C ILE A 385 -4.93 -18.74 4.24
N TYR A 386 -6.06 -18.46 3.60
CA TYR A 386 -6.28 -17.26 2.78
C TYR A 386 -7.29 -16.35 3.47
N ASP A 387 -6.93 -15.08 3.66
CA ASP A 387 -7.82 -14.05 4.19
C ASP A 387 -8.56 -13.38 3.02
N GLU A 388 -9.84 -13.72 2.84
CA GLU A 388 -10.67 -13.17 1.76
C GLU A 388 -10.97 -11.67 1.94
N LYS A 389 -10.82 -11.10 3.14
CA LYS A 389 -11.03 -9.67 3.41
C LYS A 389 -9.79 -8.85 3.08
N LEU A 390 -8.61 -9.36 3.42
CA LEU A 390 -7.32 -8.71 3.13
C LEU A 390 -6.73 -9.08 1.76
N GLN A 391 -7.32 -10.09 1.10
CA GLN A 391 -6.87 -10.67 -0.17
C GLN A 391 -5.42 -11.21 -0.14
N VAL A 392 -4.91 -11.59 1.03
CA VAL A 392 -3.56 -12.15 1.25
C VAL A 392 -3.62 -13.48 1.99
N TYR A 393 -2.52 -14.24 1.93
CA TYR A 393 -2.39 -15.44 2.74
C TYR A 393 -1.95 -15.09 4.15
N SER A 394 -2.56 -15.71 5.16
CA SER A 394 -2.29 -15.42 6.56
C SER A 394 -0.93 -16.02 6.95
N PRO A 395 0.06 -15.22 7.37
CA PRO A 395 1.30 -15.74 7.93
C PRO A 395 1.06 -16.42 9.28
N SER A 396 1.93 -17.36 9.63
CA SER A 396 1.92 -17.98 10.96
C SER A 396 2.46 -17.05 12.05
N ASP A 397 2.12 -17.37 13.31
CA ASP A 397 2.69 -16.86 14.57
C ASP A 397 4.23 -16.86 14.66
N ARG A 398 4.94 -17.53 13.74
CA ARG A 398 6.41 -17.50 13.62
C ARG A 398 6.91 -16.27 12.84
N VAL A 399 6.06 -15.62 12.04
CA VAL A 399 6.39 -14.45 11.21
C VAL A 399 5.69 -13.20 11.70
N LEU A 400 4.35 -13.19 11.74
CA LEU A 400 3.57 -12.10 12.34
C LEU A 400 2.84 -12.60 13.57
N LYS A 401 2.72 -11.76 14.60
CA LYS A 401 1.92 -12.07 15.79
C LYS A 401 1.23 -10.81 16.31
N GLN A 402 -0.06 -10.94 16.63
CA GLN A 402 -0.78 -9.91 17.40
C GLN A 402 -0.39 -10.00 18.88
N ILE A 403 -0.11 -8.83 19.46
CA ILE A 403 0.26 -8.63 20.85
C ILE A 403 -0.70 -7.58 21.42
N VAL A 404 -1.18 -7.78 22.64
CA VAL A 404 -1.97 -6.77 23.37
C VAL A 404 -1.02 -5.95 24.26
N ARG A 405 -1.18 -4.64 24.26
CA ARG A 405 -0.62 -3.72 25.26
C ARG A 405 -1.75 -3.26 26.17
N GLU A 406 -1.87 -3.96 27.29
CA GLU A 406 -2.79 -3.62 28.37
C GLU A 406 -2.44 -2.25 28.98
N ASN A 407 -3.44 -1.54 29.50
CA ASN A 407 -3.27 -0.26 30.22
C ASN A 407 -2.62 0.88 29.40
N TRP A 408 -2.70 0.84 28.06
CA TRP A 408 -2.12 1.86 27.16
C TRP A 408 -2.71 3.25 27.44
N LYS A 409 -1.89 4.14 28.03
CA LYS A 409 -2.31 5.45 28.53
C LYS A 409 -2.67 6.43 27.41
N THR A 410 -3.84 7.06 27.51
CA THR A 410 -4.29 8.16 26.65
C THR A 410 -4.64 9.39 27.51
N ARG A 411 -5.03 10.51 26.90
CA ARG A 411 -5.54 11.70 27.59
C ARG A 411 -6.74 11.42 28.47
N SER A 412 -7.61 10.50 28.05
CA SER A 412 -8.91 10.24 28.67
C SER A 412 -8.95 9.02 29.58
N GLY A 413 -7.86 8.23 29.65
CA GLY A 413 -7.78 7.06 30.52
C GLY A 413 -6.72 6.06 30.06
N THR A 414 -7.08 4.79 30.04
CA THR A 414 -6.28 3.69 29.49
C THR A 414 -7.15 2.82 28.58
N ILE A 415 -6.52 2.17 27.61
CA ILE A 415 -7.16 1.21 26.68
C ILE A 415 -6.25 0.00 26.46
N ASP A 416 -6.73 -1.03 25.78
CA ASP A 416 -5.89 -2.13 25.29
C ASP A 416 -5.48 -1.86 23.83
N LYS A 417 -4.21 -1.51 23.55
CA LYS A 417 -3.73 -1.41 22.15
C LYS A 417 -3.43 -2.81 21.62
N ILE A 418 -4.21 -3.30 20.66
CA ILE A 418 -3.81 -4.43 19.81
C ILE A 418 -2.75 -3.92 18.83
N THR A 419 -1.61 -4.61 18.76
CA THR A 419 -0.53 -4.31 17.84
C THR A 419 -0.04 -5.55 17.10
N THR A 420 0.32 -5.41 15.82
CA THR A 420 0.84 -6.53 15.00
C THR A 420 2.34 -6.40 14.89
N MET A 421 3.06 -7.43 15.36
CA MET A 421 4.52 -7.45 15.33
C MET A 421 5.05 -8.47 14.33
N LEU A 422 6.14 -8.11 13.64
CA LEU A 422 6.96 -9.05 12.87
C LEU A 422 8.00 -9.67 13.82
N VAL A 423 7.88 -10.97 14.04
CA VAL A 423 8.50 -11.73 15.15
C VAL A 423 9.55 -12.76 14.69
N THR A 424 10.02 -12.67 13.45
CA THR A 424 11.07 -13.55 12.91
C THR A 424 12.39 -13.45 13.72
N PRO A 425 13.26 -14.48 13.70
CA PRO A 425 14.30 -14.64 14.72
C PRO A 425 15.33 -13.50 14.81
N LYS A 426 15.81 -12.99 13.67
CA LYS A 426 16.83 -11.93 13.64
C LYS A 426 16.20 -10.55 13.76
N VAL A 427 15.03 -10.31 13.16
CA VAL A 427 14.28 -9.06 13.35
C VAL A 427 13.98 -8.85 14.85
N LYS A 428 13.49 -9.90 15.53
CA LYS A 428 13.31 -9.91 16.98
C LYS A 428 14.61 -9.64 17.75
N ALA A 429 15.75 -10.18 17.30
CA ALA A 429 17.04 -9.93 17.95
C ALA A 429 17.49 -8.46 17.78
N ILE A 430 17.42 -7.90 16.57
CA ILE A 430 17.95 -6.57 16.29
C ILE A 430 17.09 -5.44 16.88
N VAL A 431 15.77 -5.60 17.01
CA VAL A 431 14.97 -4.60 17.76
C VAL A 431 15.25 -4.63 19.26
N ARG A 432 15.52 -5.81 19.84
CA ARG A 432 15.91 -5.93 21.25
C ARG A 432 17.23 -5.22 21.52
N GLU A 433 18.19 -5.35 20.61
CA GLU A 433 19.46 -4.61 20.64
C GLU A 433 19.25 -3.11 20.45
N HIS A 434 18.52 -2.70 19.40
CA HIS A 434 18.28 -1.29 19.04
C HIS A 434 17.63 -0.51 20.18
N PHE A 435 16.52 -0.98 20.73
CA PHE A 435 15.83 -0.31 21.84
C PHE A 435 16.50 -0.55 23.20
N GLY A 436 17.41 -1.52 23.32
CA GLY A 436 17.92 -1.97 24.63
C GLY A 436 16.85 -2.66 25.48
N CYS A 437 15.88 -3.34 24.86
CA CYS A 437 14.77 -4.02 25.54
C CYS A 437 14.79 -5.55 25.31
N PRO A 438 15.37 -6.35 26.21
CA PRO A 438 15.49 -7.81 26.03
C PRO A 438 14.15 -8.56 25.93
N THR A 439 13.05 -7.99 26.46
CA THR A 439 11.73 -8.62 26.50
C THR A 439 10.85 -8.27 25.30
N LEU A 440 11.33 -7.49 24.34
CA LEU A 440 10.55 -7.08 23.15
C LEU A 440 10.21 -8.28 22.26
N GLU A 441 8.99 -8.32 21.75
CA GLU A 441 8.38 -9.48 21.11
C GLU A 441 8.66 -9.54 19.60
N GLY A 442 8.85 -8.39 18.95
CA GLY A 442 9.18 -8.24 17.54
C GLY A 442 9.23 -6.76 17.14
N ALA A 443 9.38 -6.48 15.84
CA ALA A 443 9.24 -5.14 15.30
C ALA A 443 7.75 -4.79 15.11
N GLU A 444 7.30 -3.64 15.60
CA GLU A 444 5.92 -3.18 15.40
C GLU A 444 5.69 -2.80 13.92
N LEU A 445 4.63 -3.32 13.30
CA LEU A 445 4.19 -2.91 11.97
C LEU A 445 3.20 -1.75 12.09
N GLU A 446 3.18 -0.91 11.06
CA GLU A 446 2.30 0.25 10.95
C GLU A 446 0.84 -0.15 11.14
N ASN A 447 0.13 0.56 12.01
CA ASN A 447 -1.25 0.27 12.40
C ASN A 447 -2.23 1.40 12.01
N GLN A 448 -1.74 2.49 11.43
CA GLN A 448 -2.52 3.61 10.92
C GLN A 448 -2.63 3.61 9.39
N GLY A 449 -3.53 4.44 8.87
CA GLY A 449 -3.74 4.64 7.44
C GLY A 449 -4.57 3.55 6.77
N SER A 450 -4.30 3.32 5.49
CA SER A 450 -5.10 2.46 4.61
C SER A 450 -4.61 1.01 4.60
N LEU A 451 -5.32 0.12 3.88
CA LEU A 451 -4.82 -1.23 3.54
C LEU A 451 -3.50 -1.23 2.73
N GLY A 452 -3.13 -0.10 2.11
CA GLY A 452 -1.81 0.11 1.50
C GLY A 452 -0.73 0.60 2.46
N THR A 453 -1.09 1.06 3.67
CA THR A 453 -0.18 1.67 4.65
C THR A 453 0.03 0.76 5.87
N ALA A 454 -1.06 0.25 6.45
CA ALA A 454 -1.03 -0.64 7.59
C ALA A 454 -0.49 -2.04 7.18
N LEU A 455 0.28 -2.66 8.07
CA LEU A 455 0.99 -3.94 7.87
C LEU A 455 2.04 -3.98 6.75
N THR A 456 2.06 -3.02 5.82
CA THR A 456 3.05 -2.92 4.72
C THR A 456 4.30 -2.11 5.10
N HIS A 457 4.35 -1.57 6.31
CA HIS A 457 5.39 -0.66 6.80
C HIS A 457 5.79 -0.95 8.26
N TRP A 458 6.95 -0.44 8.68
CA TRP A 458 7.31 -0.30 10.09
C TRP A 458 6.50 0.82 10.76
N GLU A 459 6.08 0.60 12.00
CA GLU A 459 5.38 1.56 12.86
C GLU A 459 6.19 2.86 13.01
N LYS A 460 5.64 3.96 12.47
CA LYS A 460 6.37 5.22 12.40
C LYS A 460 6.73 5.78 13.78
N ARG A 461 5.89 5.59 14.82
CA ARG A 461 6.17 5.99 16.22
C ARG A 461 7.52 5.46 16.72
N LEU A 462 7.89 4.24 16.32
CA LEU A 462 9.08 3.54 16.79
C LEU A 462 10.27 3.61 15.84
N PHE A 463 10.03 3.97 14.59
CA PHE A 463 11.00 3.84 13.51
C PHE A 463 11.04 5.06 12.57
N GLU A 464 10.64 6.27 13.02
CA GLU A 464 10.47 7.53 12.24
C GLU A 464 11.44 7.78 11.07
N HIS A 465 12.74 7.46 11.22
CA HIS A 465 13.76 7.69 10.18
C HIS A 465 14.03 6.46 9.28
N GLU A 466 13.37 5.31 9.50
CA GLU A 466 13.53 4.12 8.66
C GLU A 466 12.86 4.30 7.29
N ILE A 467 13.48 3.77 6.23
CA ILE A 467 12.96 3.87 4.87
C ILE A 467 11.57 3.27 4.72
N MET A 468 11.25 2.18 5.42
CA MET A 468 9.94 1.52 5.33
C MET A 468 8.91 2.03 6.35
N THR A 469 8.97 3.30 6.74
CA THR A 469 7.84 3.97 7.41
C THR A 469 6.81 4.46 6.40
N GLY A 470 5.53 4.47 6.77
CA GLY A 470 4.41 4.76 5.85
C GLY A 470 4.32 6.19 5.30
N THR A 471 5.22 7.10 5.69
CA THR A 471 5.32 8.47 5.14
C THR A 471 6.77 8.97 5.19
N TYR A 472 7.29 9.44 4.06
CA TYR A 472 8.68 9.91 3.91
C TYR A 472 9.08 10.98 4.95
N THR A 473 10.25 10.78 5.57
CA THR A 473 10.89 11.74 6.47
C THR A 473 12.17 12.30 5.86
N GLN A 474 12.56 13.52 6.26
CA GLN A 474 13.74 14.23 5.73
C GLN A 474 15.09 13.58 6.10
N GLU A 475 15.08 12.45 6.81
CA GLU A 475 16.26 11.67 7.22
C GLU A 475 16.11 10.18 6.95
N SER A 476 15.37 9.80 5.91
CA SER A 476 15.12 8.40 5.55
C SER A 476 16.40 7.57 5.41
N VAL A 477 16.53 6.52 6.21
CA VAL A 477 17.68 5.59 6.23
C VAL A 477 17.24 4.15 6.01
N ILE A 478 17.96 3.45 5.14
CA ILE A 478 17.90 1.99 5.04
C ILE A 478 18.74 1.44 6.20
N SER A 479 18.06 0.95 7.23
CA SER A 479 18.72 0.51 8.46
C SER A 479 18.98 -0.98 8.49
N ASN A 480 19.77 -1.42 9.47
CA ASN A 480 19.98 -2.84 9.71
C ASN A 480 18.68 -3.59 10.04
N LEU A 481 17.59 -2.93 10.46
CA LEU A 481 16.28 -3.59 10.66
C LEU A 481 15.70 -4.10 9.33
N THR A 482 15.61 -3.23 8.32
CA THR A 482 15.10 -3.59 6.98
C THR A 482 16.05 -4.54 6.25
N LEU A 483 17.37 -4.37 6.41
CA LEU A 483 18.35 -5.36 5.91
C LEU A 483 18.22 -6.72 6.61
N THR A 484 17.87 -6.75 7.89
CA THR A 484 17.60 -8.01 8.61
C THR A 484 16.31 -8.67 8.16
N LEU A 485 15.27 -7.89 7.80
CA LEU A 485 14.03 -8.44 7.22
C LEU A 485 14.29 -9.15 5.88
N LEU A 486 15.14 -8.56 5.01
CA LEU A 486 15.60 -9.21 3.79
C LEU A 486 16.26 -10.57 4.06
N GLU A 487 17.07 -10.67 5.13
CA GLU A 487 17.76 -11.91 5.50
C GLU A 487 16.82 -12.95 6.19
N ASP A 488 15.92 -12.50 7.07
CA ASP A 488 14.94 -13.33 7.79
C ASP A 488 13.79 -13.84 6.88
N SER A 489 13.63 -13.28 5.68
CA SER A 489 12.73 -13.82 4.64
C SER A 489 13.13 -15.22 4.18
N GLY A 490 14.41 -15.58 4.35
CA GLY A 490 15.01 -16.81 3.85
C GLY A 490 15.45 -16.76 2.39
N TRP A 491 15.29 -15.61 1.71
CA TRP A 491 15.54 -15.44 0.27
C TRP A 491 16.87 -14.82 -0.10
N TYR A 492 17.44 -13.98 0.77
CA TYR A 492 18.62 -13.18 0.46
C TYR A 492 19.73 -13.33 1.51
N ASP A 493 20.98 -13.35 1.04
CA ASP A 493 22.16 -13.01 1.84
C ASP A 493 22.35 -11.48 1.75
N VAL A 494 22.72 -10.81 2.85
CA VAL A 494 22.68 -9.34 2.95
C VAL A 494 24.01 -8.77 3.45
N SER A 495 24.45 -7.66 2.86
CA SER A 495 25.60 -6.88 3.34
C SER A 495 25.15 -5.71 4.22
N TYR A 496 25.40 -5.84 5.51
CA TYR A 496 25.14 -4.78 6.49
C TYR A 496 26.05 -3.55 6.33
N ASP A 497 27.09 -3.60 5.49
CA ASP A 497 27.92 -2.43 5.15
C ASP A 497 27.12 -1.35 4.39
N PHE A 498 25.98 -1.72 3.79
CA PHE A 498 25.05 -0.81 3.12
C PHE A 498 23.99 -0.22 4.08
N GLY A 499 23.94 -0.70 5.32
CA GLY A 499 23.00 -0.26 6.34
C GLY A 499 23.49 1.00 7.07
N LYS A 500 22.59 1.96 7.29
CA LYS A 500 22.85 3.16 8.09
C LYS A 500 22.36 2.97 9.54
N PRO A 501 23.00 3.60 10.54
CA PRO A 501 22.50 3.57 11.90
C PRO A 501 21.12 4.24 12.02
N LEU A 502 20.11 3.50 12.49
CA LEU A 502 18.88 4.10 12.98
C LEU A 502 19.16 4.68 14.37
N LEU A 503 18.84 5.96 14.59
CA LEU A 503 19.07 6.65 15.85
C LEU A 503 17.78 6.84 16.67
N TRP A 504 16.63 6.97 16.00
CA TRP A 504 15.34 7.12 16.64
C TRP A 504 15.04 5.92 17.56
N GLY A 505 14.67 6.21 18.82
CA GLY A 505 14.36 5.18 19.83
C GLY A 505 15.56 4.42 20.39
N ARG A 506 16.78 4.64 19.91
CA ARG A 506 17.93 3.78 20.25
C ARG A 506 18.27 3.85 21.75
N ASN A 507 18.41 2.68 22.39
CA ASN A 507 18.69 2.49 23.82
C ASN A 507 17.67 3.14 24.79
N LEU A 508 16.45 3.49 24.35
CA LEU A 508 15.44 4.12 25.23
C LEU A 508 14.71 3.14 26.16
N GLY A 509 15.01 1.84 26.10
CA GLY A 509 14.53 0.82 27.02
C GLY A 509 13.15 0.24 26.66
N CYS A 510 12.64 -0.63 27.53
CA CYS A 510 11.35 -1.28 27.31
C CYS A 510 10.16 -0.33 27.42
N ASP A 511 10.25 0.69 28.28
CA ASP A 511 9.18 1.66 28.52
C ASP A 511 8.80 2.36 27.20
N PHE A 512 9.76 3.03 26.56
CA PHE A 512 9.56 3.74 25.27
C PHE A 512 8.86 2.88 24.20
N VAL A 513 9.27 1.61 24.07
CA VAL A 513 8.78 0.74 23.01
C VAL A 513 7.43 0.08 23.35
N LYS A 514 7.15 -0.21 24.64
CA LYS A 514 5.94 -0.93 25.07
C LYS A 514 4.80 -0.04 25.60
N THR A 515 5.07 1.17 26.10
CA THR A 515 4.05 2.13 26.55
C THR A 515 3.61 3.08 25.43
N SER A 516 2.58 3.88 25.69
CA SER A 516 2.19 4.96 24.78
C SER A 516 3.24 6.09 24.77
N CYS A 517 3.23 6.90 23.72
CA CYS A 517 4.05 8.11 23.64
C CYS A 517 3.68 9.10 24.77
N LYS A 518 2.40 9.21 25.11
CA LYS A 518 1.94 10.00 26.26
C LYS A 518 2.52 9.51 27.59
N GLU A 519 2.52 8.19 27.83
CA GLU A 519 3.05 7.63 29.07
C GLU A 519 4.56 7.87 29.23
N TRP A 520 5.31 7.72 28.14
CA TRP A 520 6.73 8.08 28.09
C TRP A 520 6.94 9.57 28.37
N ILE A 521 6.19 10.45 27.70
CA ILE A 521 6.23 11.90 27.90
C ILE A 521 5.95 12.26 29.36
N ASP A 522 4.85 11.78 29.92
CA ASP A 522 4.45 12.03 31.31
C ASP A 522 5.57 11.59 32.27
N SER A 523 6.06 10.35 32.13
CA SER A 523 7.12 9.77 32.96
C SER A 523 8.43 10.56 32.90
N LYS A 524 8.77 11.13 31.74
CA LYS A 524 9.95 12.00 31.59
C LYS A 524 9.73 13.37 32.22
N LEU A 525 8.56 13.99 32.02
CA LEU A 525 8.24 15.29 32.61
C LEU A 525 8.14 15.25 34.15
N GLU A 526 7.56 14.19 34.71
CA GLU A 526 7.52 13.94 36.17
C GLU A 526 8.93 13.86 36.78
N LYS A 527 9.88 13.22 36.07
CA LYS A 527 11.31 13.14 36.44
C LYS A 527 12.10 14.41 36.11
N LYS A 528 11.49 15.41 35.46
CA LYS A 528 12.13 16.62 34.91
C LYS A 528 13.20 16.34 33.85
N GLU A 529 13.07 15.20 33.17
CA GLU A 529 13.90 14.78 32.04
C GLU A 529 13.38 15.34 30.70
N ASN A 530 14.19 15.23 29.65
CA ASN A 530 13.78 15.54 28.28
C ASN A 530 12.87 14.39 27.74
N PRO A 531 11.65 14.67 27.24
CA PRO A 531 10.74 13.66 26.67
C PRO A 531 11.16 13.10 25.29
N TYR A 532 12.40 13.36 24.84
CA TYR A 532 13.01 12.81 23.62
C TYR A 532 12.63 11.32 23.39
N PRO A 533 12.22 10.93 22.16
CA PRO A 533 12.25 11.70 20.91
C PRO A 533 11.07 12.64 20.71
N PHE A 534 10.07 12.60 21.58
CA PHE A 534 8.88 13.45 21.47
C PHE A 534 9.12 14.86 22.06
N CYS A 535 8.22 15.78 21.75
CA CYS A 535 8.30 17.18 22.18
C CYS A 535 6.92 17.69 22.64
N VAL A 536 6.92 18.64 23.58
CA VAL A 536 5.70 19.09 24.30
C VAL A 536 5.49 20.61 24.26
N SER A 537 6.35 21.34 23.54
CA SER A 537 6.31 22.79 23.52
C SER A 537 5.31 23.32 22.49
N SER A 538 4.09 23.58 22.93
CA SER A 538 3.16 24.47 22.22
C SER A 538 3.88 25.79 21.88
N PRO A 539 3.75 26.32 20.65
CA PRO A 539 4.28 27.64 20.32
C PRO A 539 3.66 28.72 21.21
N LYS A 540 4.48 29.63 21.75
CA LYS A 540 3.98 30.99 21.97
C LYS A 540 3.70 31.58 20.58
N PRO A 541 2.63 32.37 20.36
CA PRO A 541 2.17 32.71 19.01
C PRO A 541 3.21 33.39 18.09
N ASN A 542 4.27 34.00 18.64
CA ASN A 542 5.36 34.61 17.87
C ASN A 542 6.70 33.82 17.89
N HIS A 543 6.75 32.60 18.43
CA HIS A 543 7.98 31.78 18.49
C HIS A 543 7.72 30.29 18.24
N SER A 544 7.89 29.86 16.99
CA SER A 544 8.22 28.46 16.68
C SER A 544 9.60 28.13 17.23
N LYS A 545 9.64 27.37 18.32
CA LYS A 545 10.86 27.13 19.10
C LYS A 545 11.77 26.12 18.40
N ARG A 546 12.57 26.62 17.46
CA ARG A 546 13.64 25.86 16.79
C ARG A 546 14.60 25.27 17.85
N THR A 547 14.95 24.00 17.66
CA THR A 547 15.88 23.25 18.53
C THR A 547 16.84 22.44 17.65
N CYS A 548 17.90 21.88 18.22
CA CYS A 548 18.76 20.96 17.48
C CYS A 548 18.09 19.59 17.33
N ALA A 549 18.39 18.88 16.25
CA ALA A 549 18.20 17.43 16.16
C ALA A 549 19.04 16.72 17.24
N TYR A 550 18.72 15.47 17.58
CA TYR A 550 19.48 14.66 18.54
C TYR A 550 20.97 14.52 18.19
N THR A 551 21.26 14.49 16.89
CA THR A 551 22.58 14.46 16.26
C THR A 551 23.35 15.79 16.32
N HIS A 552 22.69 16.89 16.69
CA HIS A 552 23.20 18.27 16.68
C HIS A 552 23.71 18.79 15.31
N ASP A 553 23.48 18.07 14.21
CA ASP A 553 23.87 18.46 12.84
C ASP A 553 22.84 19.35 12.14
N LYS A 554 21.57 19.31 12.58
CA LYS A 554 20.44 20.05 11.97
C LYS A 554 19.57 20.77 13.00
N VAL A 555 18.79 21.72 12.50
CA VAL A 555 17.76 22.45 13.24
C VAL A 555 16.38 21.87 12.93
N VAL A 556 15.65 21.45 13.96
CA VAL A 556 14.29 20.91 13.88
C VAL A 556 13.31 21.80 14.65
N MET A 557 12.02 21.55 14.49
CA MET A 557 10.96 22.22 15.26
C MET A 557 9.92 21.21 15.75
N CYS A 558 9.27 21.52 16.87
CA CYS A 558 8.20 20.69 17.40
C CYS A 558 6.93 20.89 16.56
N ASN A 559 6.58 19.92 15.71
CA ASN A 559 5.42 19.98 14.82
C ASN A 559 4.11 19.61 15.53
N LEU A 560 3.79 20.31 16.62
CA LEU A 560 2.49 20.22 17.28
C LEU A 560 1.51 21.13 16.55
N VAL A 561 0.42 20.54 16.05
CA VAL A 561 -0.67 21.22 15.34
C VAL A 561 -1.98 21.03 16.09
N GLU A 562 -2.86 22.03 16.01
CA GLU A 562 -4.24 21.92 16.48
C GLU A 562 -5.10 21.31 15.36
N TYR A 563 -5.81 20.23 15.67
CA TYR A 563 -6.74 19.58 14.74
C TYR A 563 -8.12 20.23 14.89
N ALA A 564 -8.79 20.50 13.76
CA ALA A 564 -10.14 21.09 13.77
C ALA A 564 -11.19 20.14 14.37
N ASP A 565 -11.06 18.84 14.06
CA ASP A 565 -11.88 17.77 14.64
C ASP A 565 -11.23 17.15 15.89
N PRO A 566 -12.04 16.61 16.82
CA PRO A 566 -11.54 15.80 17.93
C PRO A 566 -10.76 14.57 17.45
N ILE A 567 -9.47 14.51 17.78
CA ILE A 567 -8.61 13.34 17.58
C ILE A 567 -9.24 12.10 18.26
N PRO A 568 -9.23 10.90 17.64
CA PRO A 568 -9.71 9.67 18.28
C PRO A 568 -9.05 9.39 19.64
N ALA A 569 -9.80 8.87 20.61
CA ALA A 569 -9.41 8.79 22.01
C ALA A 569 -8.16 7.93 22.29
N GLU A 570 -7.84 7.01 21.37
CA GLU A 570 -6.65 6.17 21.33
C GLU A 570 -5.35 6.93 20.94
N TYR A 571 -5.48 8.14 20.40
CA TYR A 571 -4.38 8.99 19.93
C TYR A 571 -4.30 10.36 20.65
N GLN A 572 -5.08 10.58 21.71
CA GLN A 572 -5.06 11.80 22.54
C GLN A 572 -4.05 11.75 23.70
#